data_AF-A0A7C5BCD0-F1
#
_entry.id   AF-A0A7C5BCD0-F1
#
_cell.length_a   1.000
_cell.length_b   1.000
_cell.length_c   1.000
_cell.angle_alpha   90.00
_cell.angle_beta   90.00
_cell.angle_gamma   90.00
#
_symmetry.space_group_name_H-M   'P 1'
#
loop_
_entity.id
_entity.type
_entity.pdbx_description
1 polymer ?
#
loop_
_entity_poly.entity_id
_entity_poly.type
_entity_poly.pdbx_seq_one_letter_code
_entity_poly.pdbx_strand_id
1 'polypeptide(L)'
;MHVIAIDLGSNTLRVLKYECSSGKRLAEYEKIVRTANSLQSKGIVDESALDAILSGLKEAQKKIDFSGCKIRAVTTEALRAAKNAPEVLELIKKGSGIDFEVIAPEVEAKLTLDAVKSRLEILGIKQNFVLVDIGGGSTELSFYLNGQVITQSFRLGIVTV
;
A
#
# COMPACT_ATOMS: atom_id res chain seq x y z
N MET A 1 22.12 2.39 0.16
CA MET A 1 20.93 3.18 0.58
C MET A 1 19.84 2.20 1.00
N HIS A 2 19.27 2.38 2.19
CA HIS A 2 18.13 1.60 2.65
C HIS A 2 16.85 2.43 2.55
N VAL A 3 15.78 1.80 2.07
CA VAL A 3 14.45 2.41 1.94
C VAL A 3 13.47 1.61 2.78
N ILE A 4 12.58 2.31 3.48
CA ILE A 4 11.39 1.74 4.08
C ILE A 4 10.20 2.11 3.18
N ALA A 5 9.58 1.12 2.56
CA ALA A 5 8.31 1.28 1.86
C ALA A 5 7.17 0.91 2.79
N ILE A 6 6.16 1.76 2.92
CA ILE A 6 4.97 1.53 3.74
C ILE A 6 3.75 1.68 2.85
N ASP A 7 2.89 0.66 2.86
CA ASP A 7 1.62 0.63 2.16
C ASP A 7 0.49 0.44 3.18
N LEU A 8 -0.37 1.45 3.30
CA LEU A 8 -1.59 1.40 4.09
C LEU A 8 -2.79 1.24 3.16
N GLY A 9 -3.16 -0.01 2.91
CA GLY A 9 -4.33 -0.36 2.11
C GLY A 9 -5.62 -0.44 2.93
N SER A 10 -6.70 -0.87 2.27
CA SER A 10 -8.03 -0.98 2.89
C SER A 10 -8.15 -2.05 3.98
N ASN A 11 -7.27 -3.06 3.98
CA ASN A 11 -7.31 -4.16 4.93
C ASN A 11 -6.01 -4.33 5.72
N THR A 12 -4.86 -4.14 5.06
CA THR A 12 -3.55 -4.51 5.58
C THR A 12 -2.60 -3.32 5.53
N LEU A 13 -1.84 -3.14 6.60
CA LEU A 13 -0.65 -2.30 6.66
C LEU A 13 0.57 -3.18 6.36
N ARG A 14 1.39 -2.79 5.38
CA ARG A 14 2.63 -3.49 5.00
C ARG A 14 3.82 -2.57 5.13
N VAL A 15 4.94 -3.09 5.64
CA VAL A 15 6.22 -2.39 5.76
C VAL A 15 7.32 -3.28 5.18
N LEU A 16 8.16 -2.72 4.32
CA LEU A 16 9.31 -3.40 3.72
C LEU A 16 10.59 -2.56 3.89
N LYS A 17 11.63 -3.15 4.48
CA LYS A 17 13.00 -2.62 4.42
C LYS A 17 13.74 -3.21 3.24
N TYR A 18 14.24 -2.35 2.37
CA TYR A 18 14.89 -2.73 1.11
C TYR A 18 16.27 -2.10 0.98
N GLU A 19 17.25 -2.87 0.52
CA GLU A 19 18.58 -2.39 0.17
C GLU A 19 18.68 -2.18 -1.34
N CYS A 20 18.64 -0.92 -1.77
CA CYS A 20 18.58 -0.59 -3.20
C CYS A 20 19.84 -0.99 -3.97
N SER A 21 21.01 -1.02 -3.33
CA SER A 21 22.28 -1.34 -4.00
C SER A 21 22.42 -2.82 -4.35
N SER A 22 21.88 -3.71 -3.51
CA SER A 22 21.94 -5.16 -3.72
C SER A 22 20.64 -5.75 -4.27
N GLY A 23 19.58 -4.96 -4.29
CA GLY A 23 18.24 -5.41 -4.68
C GLY A 23 17.60 -6.35 -3.65
N LYS A 24 18.05 -6.34 -2.39
CA LYS A 24 17.62 -7.30 -1.36
C LYS A 24 16.52 -6.74 -0.47
N ARG A 25 15.53 -7.60 -0.19
CA ARG A 25 14.56 -7.42 0.91
C ARG A 25 15.26 -7.79 2.21
N LEU A 26 15.35 -6.85 3.15
CA LEU A 26 16.06 -7.04 4.41
C LEU A 26 15.13 -7.44 5.57
N ALA A 27 13.93 -6.87 5.61
CA ALA A 27 12.93 -7.17 6.63
C ALA A 27 11.53 -6.79 6.12
N GLU A 28 10.51 -7.47 6.61
CA GLU A 28 9.12 -7.15 6.32
C GLU A 28 8.25 -7.25 7.57
N TYR A 29 7.13 -6.53 7.55
CA TYR A 29 6.10 -6.60 8.56
C TYR A 29 4.74 -6.38 7.90
N GLU A 30 3.74 -7.15 8.30
CA GLU A 30 2.35 -6.93 7.94
C GLU A 30 1.44 -7.00 9.16
N LYS A 31 0.36 -6.22 9.11
CA LYS A 31 -0.72 -6.27 10.11
C LYS A 31 -2.06 -6.01 9.44
N ILE A 32 -3.05 -6.83 9.78
CA ILE A 32 -4.44 -6.57 9.41
C ILE A 32 -4.95 -5.41 10.28
N VAL A 33 -5.35 -4.32 9.64
CA VAL A 33 -5.82 -3.08 10.28
C VAL A 33 -7.26 -2.71 9.89
N ARG A 34 -7.82 -3.36 8.85
CA ARG A 34 -9.19 -3.18 8.38
C ARG A 34 -9.61 -1.70 8.26
N THR A 35 -8.76 -0.88 7.65
CA THR A 35 -8.98 0.57 7.48
C THR A 35 -10.33 0.90 6.84
N ALA A 36 -10.84 0.04 5.96
CA ALA A 36 -12.12 0.23 5.28
C ALA A 36 -13.37 -0.27 6.04
N ASN A 37 -13.23 -0.87 7.24
CA ASN A 37 -14.32 -1.59 7.91
C ASN A 37 -15.58 -0.73 8.15
N SER A 38 -15.40 0.54 8.51
CA SER A 38 -16.50 1.49 8.75
C SER A 38 -16.75 2.45 7.57
N LEU A 39 -16.06 2.28 6.43
CA LEU A 39 -16.24 3.19 5.29
C LEU A 39 -17.59 3.00 4.62
N GLN A 40 -18.07 1.76 4.47
CA GLN A 40 -19.38 1.53 3.85
C GLN A 40 -20.53 2.08 4.68
N SER A 41 -20.48 1.90 6.00
CA SER A 41 -21.57 2.26 6.89
C SER A 41 -21.54 3.73 7.34
N LYS A 42 -20.34 4.29 7.56
CA LYS A 42 -20.16 5.63 8.14
C LYS A 42 -19.40 6.60 7.24
N GLY A 43 -18.70 6.12 6.22
CA GLY A 43 -17.88 6.96 5.33
C GLY A 43 -16.63 7.52 6.01
N ILE A 44 -16.19 6.93 7.13
CA ILE A 44 -15.04 7.38 7.91
C ILE A 44 -14.15 6.20 8.31
N VAL A 45 -12.86 6.47 8.55
CA VAL A 45 -12.00 5.57 9.32
C VAL A 45 -12.34 5.76 10.79
N ASP A 46 -12.74 4.69 11.47
CA ASP A 46 -13.10 4.74 12.87
C ASP A 46 -11.88 4.65 13.80
N GLU A 47 -12.12 4.91 15.08
CA GLU A 47 -11.08 4.88 16.12
C GLU A 47 -10.40 3.52 16.22
N SER A 48 -11.14 2.41 16.06
CA SER A 48 -10.58 1.06 16.12
C SER A 48 -9.58 0.79 14.99
N ALA A 49 -9.86 1.28 13.79
CA ALA A 49 -8.94 1.19 12.66
C ALA A 49 -7.72 2.10 12.86
N LEU A 50 -7.92 3.33 13.35
CA LEU A 50 -6.81 4.24 13.67
C LEU A 50 -5.85 3.63 14.71
N ASP A 51 -6.39 3.08 15.79
CA ASP A 51 -5.61 2.39 16.83
C ASP A 51 -4.84 1.19 16.27
N ALA A 52 -5.46 0.40 15.40
CA ALA A 52 -4.81 -0.73 14.75
C ALA A 52 -3.66 -0.27 13.85
N ILE A 53 -3.83 0.83 13.11
CA ILE A 53 -2.80 1.43 12.26
C ILE A 53 -1.63 1.93 13.10
N LEU A 54 -1.88 2.76 14.12
CA LEU A 54 -0.85 3.30 15.01
C LEU A 54 -0.08 2.19 15.72
N SER A 55 -0.80 1.19 16.23
CA SER A 55 -0.22 0.01 16.84
C SER A 55 0.67 -0.76 15.85
N GLY A 56 0.19 -0.97 14.62
CA GLY A 56 0.95 -1.65 13.57
C GLY A 56 2.24 -0.91 13.16
N LEU A 57 2.18 0.41 13.02
CA LEU A 57 3.35 1.24 12.73
C LEU A 57 4.38 1.17 13.87
N LYS A 58 3.92 1.25 15.11
CA LYS A 58 4.80 1.14 16.30
C LYS A 58 5.44 -0.25 16.41
N GLU A 59 4.69 -1.31 16.13
CA GLU A 59 5.24 -2.67 16.09
C GLU A 59 6.26 -2.83 14.96
N ALA A 60 5.99 -2.27 13.77
CA ALA A 60 6.92 -2.29 12.64
C ALA A 60 8.23 -1.59 13.00
N GLN A 61 8.18 -0.40 13.60
CA GLN A 61 9.36 0.35 14.06
C GLN A 61 10.16 -0.37 15.16
N LYS A 62 9.53 -1.26 15.93
CA LYS A 62 10.22 -2.11 16.92
C LYS A 62 10.91 -3.31 16.28
N LYS A 63 10.29 -3.91 15.25
CA LYS A 63 10.79 -5.12 14.58
C LYS A 63 11.79 -4.80 13.47
N ILE A 64 11.70 -3.63 12.87
CA ILE A 64 12.49 -3.19 11.73
C ILE A 64 13.17 -1.88 12.12
N ASP A 65 14.49 -1.83 12.01
CA ASP A 65 15.24 -0.61 12.22
C ASP A 65 15.04 0.37 11.06
N PHE A 66 14.44 1.53 11.34
CA PHE A 66 14.19 2.60 10.38
C PHE A 66 15.34 3.62 10.33
N SER A 67 16.33 3.51 11.21
CA SER A 67 17.41 4.50 11.35
C SER A 67 18.17 4.67 10.04
N GLY A 68 18.39 5.93 9.63
CA GLY A 68 19.09 6.26 8.39
C GLY A 68 18.40 5.81 7.09
N CYS A 69 17.18 5.27 7.16
CA CYS A 69 16.44 4.85 5.98
C CYS A 69 15.61 6.00 5.41
N LYS A 70 15.52 6.08 4.08
CA LYS A 70 14.52 6.94 3.42
C LYS A 70 13.15 6.26 3.52
N ILE A 71 12.15 6.97 4.02
CA ILE A 71 10.79 6.43 4.15
C ILE A 71 9.95 6.89 2.96
N ARG A 72 9.21 5.95 2.37
CA ARG A 72 8.16 6.20 1.38
C ARG A 72 6.89 5.52 1.88
N ALA A 73 5.95 6.31 2.39
CA ALA A 73 4.67 5.82 2.86
C ALA A 73 3.54 6.27 1.93
N VAL A 74 2.69 5.33 1.53
CA VAL A 74 1.52 5.57 0.68
C VAL A 74 0.28 4.97 1.30
N THR A 75 -0.87 5.57 1.02
CA THR A 75 -2.18 4.98 1.31
C THR A 75 -3.08 5.11 0.09
N THR A 76 -4.08 4.23 0.01
CA THR A 76 -4.86 4.00 -1.21
C THR A 76 -6.35 4.17 -0.96
N GLU A 77 -7.18 3.24 -1.42
CA GLU A 77 -8.63 3.43 -1.57
C GLU A 77 -9.35 3.84 -0.29
N ALA A 78 -8.97 3.24 0.85
CA ALA A 78 -9.66 3.54 2.10
C ALA A 78 -9.55 5.01 2.52
N LEU A 79 -8.34 5.59 2.47
CA LEU A 79 -8.13 6.99 2.82
C LEU A 79 -8.50 7.93 1.67
N ARG A 80 -8.50 7.48 0.41
CA ARG A 80 -9.12 8.24 -0.69
C ARG A 80 -10.62 8.45 -0.46
N ALA A 81 -11.33 7.44 0.03
CA ALA A 81 -12.78 7.45 0.20
C ALA A 81 -13.25 8.05 1.54
N ALA A 82 -12.40 8.06 2.57
CA ALA A 82 -12.77 8.51 3.91
C ALA A 82 -13.00 10.03 3.99
N LYS A 83 -14.15 10.44 4.55
CA LYS A 83 -14.47 11.86 4.77
C LYS A 83 -13.54 12.53 5.79
N ASN A 84 -12.99 11.76 6.72
CA ASN A 84 -12.08 12.22 7.78
C ASN A 84 -10.60 11.93 7.48
N ALA A 85 -10.23 11.66 6.22
CA ALA A 85 -8.86 11.35 5.85
C ALA A 85 -7.82 12.39 6.34
N PRO A 86 -8.04 13.72 6.22
CA PRO A 86 -7.06 14.70 6.69
C PRO A 86 -6.74 14.58 8.19
N GLU A 87 -7.77 14.38 9.02
CA GLU A 87 -7.63 14.20 10.47
C GLU A 87 -6.88 12.91 10.81
N VAL A 88 -7.28 11.80 10.17
CA VAL A 88 -6.66 10.48 10.38
C VAL A 88 -5.17 10.51 10.01
N LEU A 89 -4.83 11.13 8.89
CA LEU A 89 -3.43 11.27 8.44
C LEU A 89 -2.62 12.13 9.40
N GLU A 90 -3.19 13.21 9.93
CA GLU A 90 -2.53 14.06 10.93
C GLU A 90 -2.27 13.28 12.24
N LEU A 91 -3.25 12.50 12.71
CA LEU A 91 -3.11 11.66 13.89
C LEU A 91 -2.06 10.56 13.69
N ILE A 92 -2.02 9.91 12.52
CA ILE A 92 -0.98 8.94 12.15
C ILE A 92 0.40 9.61 12.19
N LYS A 93 0.54 10.78 11.58
CA LYS A 93 1.81 11.53 11.56
C LYS A 93 2.27 11.91 12.95
N LYS A 94 1.37 12.42 13.80
CA LYS A 94 1.68 12.76 15.21
C LYS A 94 2.05 11.52 16.03
N GLY A 95 1.34 10.41 15.85
CA GLY A 95 1.51 9.21 16.66
C GLY A 95 2.68 8.30 16.26
N SER A 96 3.12 8.37 15.00
CA SER A 96 4.16 7.48 14.45
C SER A 96 5.37 8.19 13.82
N GLY A 97 5.25 9.48 13.53
CA GLY A 97 6.24 10.24 12.75
C GLY A 97 6.21 9.93 11.24
N ILE A 98 5.28 9.09 10.76
CA ILE A 98 5.18 8.70 9.35
C ILE A 98 4.19 9.60 8.63
N ASP A 99 4.66 10.24 7.56
CA ASP A 99 3.85 11.08 6.69
C ASP A 99 3.38 10.28 5.47
N PHE A 100 2.07 10.08 5.34
CA PHE A 100 1.47 9.27 4.30
C PHE A 100 1.00 10.14 3.14
N GLU A 101 1.36 9.73 1.91
CA GLU A 101 0.77 10.29 0.70
C GLU A 101 -0.42 9.45 0.26
N VAL A 102 -1.56 10.11 0.03
CA VAL A 102 -2.71 9.46 -0.62
C VAL A 102 -2.46 9.46 -2.12
N ILE A 103 -2.21 8.28 -2.69
CA ILE A 103 -1.89 8.15 -4.13
C ILE A 103 -3.15 7.89 -4.96
N ALA A 104 -3.17 8.37 -6.20
CA ALA A 104 -4.25 8.10 -7.14
C ALA A 104 -4.26 6.62 -7.58
N PRO A 105 -5.42 6.04 -7.95
CA PRO A 105 -5.53 4.64 -8.40
C PRO A 105 -4.57 4.30 -9.56
N GLU A 106 -4.34 5.23 -10.47
CA GLU A 106 -3.44 5.04 -11.62
C GLU A 106 -1.98 4.93 -11.18
N VAL A 107 -1.60 5.62 -10.10
CA VAL A 107 -0.26 5.55 -9.51
C VAL A 107 -0.08 4.22 -8.80
N GLU A 108 -1.07 3.77 -8.02
CA GLU A 108 -1.09 2.47 -7.36
C GLU A 108 -0.93 1.33 -8.38
N ALA A 109 -1.79 1.31 -9.40
CA ALA A 109 -1.74 0.29 -10.44
C ALA A 109 -0.40 0.28 -11.21
N LYS A 110 0.16 1.47 -11.49
CA LYS A 110 1.47 1.58 -12.12
C LYS A 110 2.58 1.00 -11.23
N LEU A 111 2.58 1.30 -9.93
CA LEU A 111 3.59 0.77 -9.01
C LEU A 111 3.51 -0.76 -8.91
N THR A 112 2.31 -1.34 -8.81
CA THR A 112 2.13 -2.80 -8.84
C THR A 112 2.63 -3.38 -10.16
N LEU A 113 2.28 -2.77 -11.29
CA LEU A 113 2.70 -3.22 -12.61
C LEU A 113 4.23 -3.18 -12.77
N ASP A 114 4.88 -2.08 -12.38
CA ASP A 114 6.33 -1.93 -12.46
C ASP A 114 7.05 -2.99 -11.59
N ALA A 115 6.52 -3.30 -10.40
CA ALA A 115 7.04 -4.36 -9.54
C ALA A 115 6.93 -5.75 -10.19
N VAL A 116 5.78 -6.07 -10.80
CA VAL A 116 5.56 -7.35 -11.50
C VAL A 116 6.45 -7.45 -12.73
N LYS A 117 6.56 -6.40 -13.56
CA LYS A 117 7.45 -6.36 -14.71
C LYS A 117 8.91 -6.62 -14.31
N SER A 118 9.38 -5.90 -13.29
CA SER A 118 10.75 -6.08 -12.78
C SER A 118 10.99 -7.52 -12.34
N ARG A 119 10.01 -8.16 -11.69
CA ARG A 119 10.14 -9.55 -11.26
C ARG A 119 10.14 -10.53 -12.44
N LEU A 120 9.28 -10.32 -13.44
CA LEU A 120 9.23 -11.15 -14.64
C LEU A 120 10.52 -11.06 -15.46
N GLU A 121 11.12 -9.86 -15.57
CA GLU A 121 12.41 -9.66 -16.23
C GLU A 121 13.53 -10.45 -15.54
N ILE A 122 13.60 -10.43 -14.20
CA ILE A 122 14.54 -11.23 -13.41
C ILE A 122 14.35 -12.74 -13.67
N LEU A 123 13.11 -13.18 -13.88
CA LEU A 123 12.78 -14.57 -14.19
C LEU A 123 12.98 -14.93 -15.68
N GLY A 124 13.38 -13.97 -16.52
CA GLY A 124 13.55 -14.18 -17.96
C GLY A 124 12.23 -14.32 -18.74
N ILE A 125 11.10 -13.91 -18.15
CA ILE A 125 9.77 -14.01 -18.77
C ILE A 125 9.46 -12.72 -19.53
N LYS A 126 9.40 -12.80 -20.86
CA LYS A 126 9.18 -11.65 -21.78
C LYS A 126 7.87 -11.73 -22.56
N GLN A 127 6.81 -12.22 -21.92
CA GLN A 127 5.52 -12.47 -22.55
C GLN A 127 4.49 -11.38 -22.22
N ASN A 128 3.43 -11.33 -23.02
CA ASN A 128 2.22 -10.58 -22.70
C ASN A 128 1.58 -11.16 -21.44
N PHE A 129 1.05 -10.31 -20.57
CA PHE A 129 0.39 -10.75 -19.35
C PHE A 129 -0.78 -9.84 -18.97
N VAL A 130 -1.69 -10.40 -18.18
CA VAL A 130 -2.73 -9.65 -17.49
C VAL A 130 -2.39 -9.72 -16.00
N LEU A 131 -2.30 -8.55 -15.39
CA LEU A 131 -2.15 -8.40 -13.94
C LEU A 131 -3.53 -8.09 -13.36
N VAL A 132 -3.92 -8.89 -12.36
CA VAL A 132 -5.12 -8.67 -11.54
C VAL A 132 -4.65 -8.43 -10.12
N ASP A 133 -4.83 -7.20 -9.63
CA ASP A 133 -4.56 -6.83 -8.24
C ASP A 133 -5.90 -6.72 -7.51
N ILE A 134 -6.14 -7.59 -6.53
CA ILE A 134 -7.41 -7.62 -5.78
C ILE A 134 -7.14 -7.10 -4.37
N GLY A 135 -7.53 -5.86 -4.14
CA GLY A 135 -7.40 -5.18 -2.86
C GLY A 135 -8.61 -5.36 -1.94
N GLY A 136 -8.59 -4.62 -0.83
CA GLY A 136 -9.70 -4.61 0.12
C GLY A 136 -10.90 -3.78 -0.32
N GLY A 137 -10.68 -2.71 -1.09
CA GLY A 137 -11.76 -1.83 -1.59
C GLY A 137 -11.75 -1.55 -3.10
N SER A 138 -10.70 -1.99 -3.79
CA SER A 138 -10.57 -1.85 -5.24
C SER A 138 -9.94 -3.10 -5.85
N THR A 139 -10.14 -3.25 -7.16
CA THR A 139 -9.50 -4.27 -7.99
C THR A 139 -8.98 -3.59 -9.25
N GLU A 140 -7.71 -3.80 -9.57
CA GLU A 140 -7.05 -3.24 -10.73
C GLU A 140 -6.76 -4.34 -11.76
N LEU A 141 -7.11 -4.07 -13.02
CA LEU A 141 -6.85 -4.93 -14.17
C LEU A 141 -5.90 -4.21 -15.11
N SER A 142 -4.69 -4.74 -15.28
CA SER A 142 -3.67 -4.17 -16.17
C SER A 142 -3.26 -5.17 -17.26
N PHE A 143 -3.46 -4.79 -18.52
CA PHE A 143 -3.07 -5.55 -19.69
C PHE A 143 -1.70 -5.05 -20.17
N TYR A 144 -0.70 -5.92 -20.16
CA TYR A 144 0.60 -5.66 -20.76
C TYR A 144 0.72 -6.43 -22.08
N LEU A 145 0.62 -5.70 -23.19
CA LEU A 145 0.61 -6.25 -24.54
C LEU A 145 1.67 -5.54 -25.40
N ASN A 146 2.72 -6.25 -25.80
CA ASN A 146 3.78 -5.78 -26.68
C ASN A 146 4.39 -4.43 -26.23
N GLY A 147 4.60 -4.26 -24.93
CA GLY A 147 5.15 -3.02 -24.35
C GLY A 147 4.12 -1.93 -24.06
N GLN A 148 2.86 -2.11 -24.48
CA GLN A 148 1.76 -1.20 -24.15
C GLN A 148 1.04 -1.65 -22.88
N VAL A 149 0.52 -0.66 -22.13
CA VAL A 149 -0.20 -0.87 -20.88
C VAL A 149 -1.58 -0.24 -20.99
N ILE A 150 -2.62 -1.02 -20.72
CA ILE A 150 -3.98 -0.54 -20.51
C ILE A 150 -4.41 -0.97 -19.12
N THR A 151 -4.83 -0.02 -18.29
CA THR A 151 -5.19 -0.26 -16.90
C THR A 151 -6.58 0.27 -16.62
N GLN A 152 -7.38 -0.51 -15.88
CA GLN A 152 -8.69 -0.12 -15.39
C GLN A 152 -8.80 -0.47 -13.90
N SER A 153 -9.30 0.45 -13.08
CA SER A 153 -9.62 0.22 -11.66
C SER A 153 -11.13 0.09 -11.46
N PHE A 154 -11.53 -0.82 -10.58
CA PHE A 154 -12.91 -1.11 -10.20
C PHE A 154 -13.06 -0.94 -8.69
N ARG A 155 -14.14 -0.28 -8.23
CA ARG A 155 -14.47 -0.13 -6.80
C ARG A 155 -15.11 -1.41 -6.25
N LEU A 156 -14.36 -2.50 -6.29
CA LEU A 156 -14.74 -3.83 -5.82
C LEU A 156 -13.52 -4.45 -5.13
N GLY A 157 -13.64 -4.85 -3.87
CA GLY A 157 -12.55 -5.51 -3.13
C GLY A 157 -13.08 -6.34 -1.98
N ILE A 158 -12.26 -7.22 -1.42
CA ILE A 158 -12.69 -8.29 -0.51
C ILE A 158 -13.37 -7.83 0.80
N VAL A 159 -13.24 -6.56 1.16
CA VAL A 159 -13.88 -5.95 2.36
C VAL A 159 -15.16 -5.20 1.98
N THR A 160 -15.28 -4.78 0.72
CA THR A 160 -16.36 -3.92 0.24
C THR A 160 -17.39 -4.64 -0.63
N VAL A 161 -17.30 -5.96 -0.79
CA VAL A 161 -18.35 -6.80 -1.43
C VAL A 161 -19.32 -7.31 -0.39
#